data_AF-A0A2N5KE98-F1
#
_entry.id   AF-A0A2N5KE98-F1
#
_cell.length_a   1.000
_cell.length_b   1.000
_cell.length_c   1.000
_cell.angle_alpha   90.00
_cell.angle_beta   90.00
_cell.angle_gamma   90.00
#
_symmetry.space_group_name_H-M   'P 1'
#
loop_
_entity.id
_entity.type
_entity.pdbx_description
1 polymer ?
#
loop_
_entity_poly.entity_id
_entity_poly.type
_entity_poly.pdbx_seq_one_letter_code
_entity_poly.pdbx_strand_id
1 'polypeptide(L)'
;MKVFSSRTAPEITGLLQQGAIGVIRTDTLYGTVASALLQPSVERVYQLRDRTPSKPMIILAASVADISDLVRLDGVEERLREFWPGPNSIILPALPKTP
;
A
#
# COMPACT_ATOMS: atom_id res chain seq x y z
N MET A 1 -19.75 5.65 7.61
CA MET A 1 -18.51 6.33 7.18
C MET A 1 -17.99 7.16 8.36
N LYS A 2 -16.75 6.94 8.83
CA LYS A 2 -16.13 7.71 9.91
C LYS A 2 -15.12 8.68 9.28
N VAL A 3 -15.19 9.96 9.64
CA VAL A 3 -14.27 11.00 9.16
C VAL A 3 -13.32 11.37 10.29
N PHE A 4 -12.04 11.48 9.98
CA PHE A 4 -11.00 11.85 10.91
C PHE A 4 -10.45 13.24 10.54
N SER A 5 -10.23 14.08 11.55
CA SER A 5 -9.60 15.40 11.37
C SER A 5 -8.09 15.32 11.17
N SER A 6 -7.46 14.20 11.55
CA SER A 6 -6.04 13.94 11.34
C SER A 6 -5.82 12.57 10.71
N ARG A 7 -4.87 12.51 9.76
CA ARG A 7 -4.41 11.25 9.14
C ARG A 7 -3.57 10.37 10.08
N THR A 8 -3.12 10.92 11.21
CA THR A 8 -2.28 10.22 12.19
C THR A 8 -3.06 9.76 13.41
N ALA A 9 -4.40 9.81 13.36
CA ALA A 9 -5.24 9.31 14.44
C ALA A 9 -4.96 7.80 14.66
N PRO A 10 -4.59 7.36 15.88
CA PRO A 10 -4.19 5.97 16.14
C PRO A 10 -5.25 4.93 15.75
N GLU A 11 -6.52 5.30 15.82
CA GLU A 11 -7.64 4.43 15.48
C GLU A 11 -7.65 4.04 14.00
N ILE A 12 -7.06 4.85 13.12
CA ILE A 12 -6.97 4.55 11.69
C ILE A 12 -6.20 3.26 11.47
N THR A 13 -5.06 3.09 12.15
CA THR A 13 -4.23 1.89 12.04
C THR A 13 -5.02 0.65 12.47
N GLY A 14 -5.72 0.71 13.61
CA GLY A 14 -6.53 -0.41 14.09
C GLY A 14 -7.66 -0.79 13.12
N LEU A 15 -8.32 0.20 12.51
CA LEU A 15 -9.34 -0.05 11.49
C LEU A 15 -8.76 -0.71 10.25
N LEU A 16 -7.63 -0.23 9.73
CA LEU A 16 -6.96 -0.81 8.56
C LEU A 16 -6.47 -2.24 8.84
N GLN A 17 -5.95 -2.50 10.04
CA GLN A 17 -5.56 -3.85 10.50
C GLN A 17 -6.75 -4.81 10.66
N GLN A 18 -7.97 -4.29 10.82
CA GLN A 18 -9.21 -5.06 10.83
C GLN A 18 -9.85 -5.18 9.44
N GLY A 19 -9.17 -4.70 8.39
CA GLY A 19 -9.62 -4.79 7.00
C GLY A 19 -10.58 -3.70 6.55
N ALA A 20 -10.64 -2.58 7.27
CA ALA A 20 -11.36 -1.40 6.80
C ALA A 20 -10.73 -0.81 5.53
N ILE A 21 -11.56 -0.14 4.73
CA ILE A 21 -11.13 0.65 3.58
C ILE A 21 -11.20 2.13 3.92
N GLY A 22 -10.13 2.84 3.62
CA GLY A 22 -10.00 4.27 3.84
C GLY A 22 -9.85 5.05 2.54
N VAL A 23 -10.13 6.34 2.60
CA VAL A 23 -9.71 7.33 1.61
C VAL A 23 -8.73 8.26 2.31
N ILE A 24 -7.44 8.13 1.99
CA ILE A 24 -6.36 8.81 2.72
C ILE A 24 -5.57 9.70 1.76
N ARG A 25 -5.24 10.92 2.22
CA ARG A 25 -4.39 11.86 1.49
C ARG A 25 -2.94 11.35 1.47
N THR A 26 -2.40 11.16 0.28
CA THR A 26 -0.96 10.91 0.05
C THR A 26 -0.26 12.22 -0.35
N ASP A 27 1.03 12.13 -0.65
CA ASP A 27 1.83 13.22 -1.22
C ASP A 27 1.45 13.55 -2.68
N THR A 28 0.79 12.63 -3.40
CA THR A 28 0.33 12.84 -4.78
C THR A 28 -1.16 13.12 -4.86
N LEU A 29 -2.00 12.17 -4.42
CA LEU A 29 -3.47 12.21 -4.53
C LEU A 29 -4.13 11.59 -3.29
N TYR A 30 -5.46 11.66 -3.21
CA TYR A 30 -6.20 10.79 -2.30
C TYR A 30 -6.24 9.37 -2.85
N GLY A 31 -5.83 8.39 -2.04
CA GLY A 31 -5.89 6.98 -2.37
C GLY A 31 -7.03 6.27 -1.66
N THR A 32 -7.73 5.37 -2.36
CA THR A 32 -8.52 4.31 -1.74
C THR A 32 -7.55 3.25 -1.24
N VAL A 33 -7.41 3.13 0.08
CA VAL A 33 -6.38 2.31 0.73
C VAL A 33 -7.02 1.25 1.61
N ALA A 34 -6.31 0.13 1.75
CA ALA A 34 -6.59 -0.91 2.72
C ALA A 34 -5.27 -1.58 3.10
N SER A 35 -5.29 -2.48 4.09
CA SER A 35 -4.10 -3.26 4.43
C SER A 35 -3.69 -4.16 3.26
N ALA A 36 -2.48 -3.95 2.74
CA ALA A 36 -1.87 -4.82 1.72
C ALA A 36 -1.47 -6.19 2.26
N LEU A 37 -1.51 -6.40 3.58
CA LEU A 37 -1.17 -7.69 4.20
C LEU A 37 -2.41 -8.57 4.46
N LEU A 38 -3.60 -8.08 4.12
CA LEU A 38 -4.86 -8.79 4.29
C LEU A 38 -5.51 -9.04 2.94
N GLN A 39 -5.42 -10.29 2.46
CA GLN A 39 -6.03 -10.72 1.20
C GLN A 39 -7.49 -10.25 1.02
N PRO A 40 -8.39 -10.40 2.02
CA PRO A 40 -9.78 -9.96 1.86
C PRO A 40 -9.92 -8.43 1.66
N SER A 41 -8.98 -7.66 2.20
CA SER A 41 -8.95 -6.20 2.05
C SER A 41 -8.51 -5.82 0.65
N VAL A 42 -7.48 -6.48 0.13
CA VAL A 42 -6.97 -6.29 -1.24
C VAL A 42 -8.07 -6.59 -2.26
N GLU A 43 -8.74 -7.74 -2.14
CA GLU A 43 -9.85 -8.14 -3.01
C GLU A 43 -10.99 -7.11 -3.01
N ARG A 44 -11.34 -6.60 -1.82
CA ARG A 44 -12.37 -5.57 -1.68
C ARG A 44 -11.97 -4.26 -2.37
N VAL A 45 -10.68 -3.88 -2.33
CA VAL A 45 -10.19 -2.72 -3.09
C VAL A 45 -10.25 -2.98 -4.59
N TYR A 46 -9.89 -4.17 -5.08
CA TYR A 46 -10.04 -4.52 -6.50
C TYR A 46 -11.49 -4.42 -6.97
N GLN A 47 -12.44 -4.95 -6.19
CA GLN A 47 -13.87 -4.86 -6.47
C GLN A 47 -14.35 -3.41 -6.50
N LEU A 48 -14.00 -2.60 -5.49
CA LEU A 48 -14.40 -1.19 -5.42
C LEU A 48 -13.83 -0.34 -6.56
N ARG A 49 -12.66 -0.71 -7.06
CA ARG A 49 -11.96 0.01 -8.14
C ARG A 49 -12.29 -0.53 -9.52
N ASP A 50 -13.18 -1.52 -9.61
CA ASP A 50 -13.54 -2.23 -10.85
C ASP A 50 -12.29 -2.64 -11.65
N ARG A 51 -11.35 -3.29 -10.95
CA ARG A 51 -10.03 -3.62 -11.48
C ARG A 51 -9.81 -5.13 -11.45
N THR A 52 -9.23 -5.65 -12.52
CA THR A 52 -8.87 -7.06 -12.62
C THR A 52 -7.51 -7.31 -11.96
N PRO A 53 -7.24 -8.53 -11.43
CA PRO A 53 -5.93 -8.88 -10.87
C PRO A 53 -4.76 -8.74 -11.86
N SER A 54 -5.03 -8.82 -13.16
CA SER A 54 -4.04 -8.56 -14.22
C SER A 54 -3.54 -7.11 -14.27
N LYS A 55 -4.21 -6.18 -13.58
CA LYS A 55 -3.80 -4.78 -13.44
C LYS A 55 -3.41 -4.55 -11.98
N PRO A 56 -2.13 -4.72 -11.59
CA PRO A 56 -1.73 -4.62 -10.20
C PRO A 56 -2.04 -3.25 -9.60
N MET A 57 -2.33 -3.23 -8.30
CA MET A 57 -2.43 -2.02 -7.48
C MET A 57 -1.04 -1.63 -6.94
N ILE A 58 -0.86 -0.37 -6.60
CA ILE A 58 0.35 0.08 -5.90
C ILE A 58 0.26 -0.28 -4.41
N ILE A 59 1.40 -0.60 -3.79
CA ILE A 59 1.54 -0.75 -2.35
C ILE A 59 2.22 0.51 -1.81
N LEU A 60 1.60 1.15 -0.82
CA LEU A 60 2.20 2.26 -0.10
C LEU A 60 3.01 1.69 1.07
N ALA A 61 4.29 2.04 1.16
CA ALA A 61 5.17 1.64 2.25
C ALA A 61 5.96 2.85 2.77
N ALA A 62 6.42 2.79 4.02
CA ALA A 62 7.22 3.86 4.61
C ALA A 62 8.71 3.67 4.32
N SER A 63 9.15 2.42 4.14
CA SER A 63 10.55 2.08 3.90
C SER A 63 10.73 0.82 3.05
N VAL A 64 11.96 0.58 2.57
CA VAL A 64 12.35 -0.67 1.90
C VAL A 64 12.15 -1.89 2.82
N ALA A 65 12.29 -1.72 4.14
CA ALA A 65 12.10 -2.81 5.09
C ALA A 65 10.66 -3.33 5.09
N ASP A 66 9.67 -2.44 4.92
CA ASP A 66 8.24 -2.78 4.94
C ASP A 66 7.82 -3.68 3.77
N ILE A 67 8.59 -3.67 2.67
CA ILE A 67 8.29 -4.42 1.45
C ILE A 67 9.25 -5.59 1.21
N SER A 68 10.25 -5.79 2.08
CA SER A 68 11.28 -6.82 1.86
C SER A 68 10.71 -8.23 1.74
N ASP A 69 9.56 -8.48 2.37
CA ASP A 69 8.79 -9.71 2.25
C ASP A 69 7.80 -9.75 1.07
N LEU A 70 7.63 -8.68 0.30
CA LEU A 70 6.64 -8.62 -0.78
C LEU A 70 7.26 -8.52 -2.17
N VAL A 71 8.55 -8.19 -2.27
CA VAL A 71 9.23 -7.99 -3.54
C VAL A 71 10.61 -8.63 -3.55
N ARG A 72 11.12 -8.88 -4.76
CA ARG A 72 12.53 -9.17 -4.96
C ARG A 72 13.29 -7.87 -5.13
N LEU A 73 14.29 -7.66 -4.27
CA LEU A 73 15.14 -6.46 -4.30
C LEU A 73 16.36 -6.64 -5.21
N ASP A 74 16.83 -7.87 -5.40
CA ASP A 74 17.91 -8.23 -6.34
C ASP A 74 19.14 -7.27 -6.31
N GLY A 75 19.49 -6.73 -5.12
CA GLY A 75 20.65 -5.85 -4.91
C GLY A 75 20.42 -4.35 -5.15
N VAL A 76 19.17 -3.90 -5.38
CA VAL A 76 18.86 -2.49 -5.66
C VAL A 76 18.57 -1.64 -4.41
N GLU A 77 18.74 -2.18 -3.20
CA GLU A 77 18.30 -1.56 -1.94
C GLU A 77 18.88 -0.16 -1.71
N GLU A 78 20.19 0.02 -1.95
CA GLU A 78 20.82 1.34 -1.82
C GLU A 78 20.25 2.34 -2.81
N ARG A 79 20.00 1.90 -4.05
CA ARG A 79 19.45 2.75 -5.11
C ARG A 79 18.01 3.16 -4.79
N LEU A 80 17.22 2.29 -4.16
CA LEU A 80 15.86 2.61 -3.72
C LEU A 80 15.86 3.75 -2.69
N ARG A 81 16.84 3.79 -1.78
CA ARG A 81 16.94 4.84 -0.75
C ARG A 81 17.25 6.22 -1.33
N GLU A 82 17.79 6.31 -2.53
CA GLU A 82 17.98 7.60 -3.22
C GLU A 82 16.65 8.24 -3.66
N PHE A 83 15.63 7.42 -3.94
CA PHE A 83 14.33 7.87 -4.47
C PHE A 83 13.16 7.73 -3.47
N TRP A 84 13.42 7.11 -2.32
CA TRP A 84 12.43 6.80 -1.29
C TRP A 84 12.88 7.38 0.06
N PRO A 85 12.01 8.14 0.78
CA PRO A 85 10.62 8.45 0.47
C PRO A 85 10.44 9.61 -0.51
N GLY A 86 9.36 9.57 -1.27
CA GLY A 86 8.98 10.64 -2.20
C GLY A 86 7.80 10.24 -3.10
N PRO A 87 7.34 11.14 -3.97
CA PRO A 87 6.19 10.94 -4.86
C PRO A 87 6.53 10.05 -6.07
N ASN A 88 7.26 8.96 -5.83
CA ASN A 88 7.76 8.04 -6.82
C ASN A 88 7.03 6.70 -6.72
N SER A 89 6.73 6.10 -7.86
CA SER A 89 6.29 4.72 -7.94
C SER A 89 7.42 3.87 -8.50
N ILE A 90 7.85 2.86 -7.74
CA ILE A 90 8.95 1.97 -8.13
C ILE A 90 8.37 0.61 -8.49
N ILE A 91 8.73 0.10 -9.66
CA ILE A 91 8.29 -1.20 -10.15
C ILE A 91 9.34 -2.23 -9.77
N LEU A 92 8.94 -3.24 -9.00
CA LEU A 92 9.78 -4.34 -8.56
C LEU A 92 9.07 -5.68 -8.82
N PRO A 93 9.80 -6.79 -9.05
CA PRO A 93 9.19 -8.10 -9.16
C PRO A 93 8.53 -8.49 -7.83
N ALA A 94 7.24 -8.81 -7.87
CA ALA A 94 6.51 -9.30 -6.69
C ALA A 94 6.94 -10.74 -6.35
N LEU A 95 6.97 -11.07 -5.06
CA LEU A 95 7.10 -12.45 -4.60
C LEU A 95 5.77 -13.22 -4.76
N PRO A 96 5.78 -14.56 -4.88
CA PRO A 96 4.55 -15.34 -5.03
C PRO A 96 3.53 -15.18 -3.89
N LYS A 97 4.00 -14.80 -2.69
CA LYS A 97 3.15 -14.58 -1.50
C LYS A 97 2.50 -13.19 -1.45
N THR A 98 2.85 -12.31 -2.40
CA THR A 98 2.31 -10.96 -2.46
C THR A 98 0.87 -11.00 -2.99
N PRO A 99 -0.08 -10.36 -2.27
CA PRO A 99 -1.50 -10.47 -2.58
C PRO A 99 -1.95 -9.68 -3.83
#